data_AF-A0A8C3I2T3-F1
#
_entry.id   AF-A0A8C3I2T3-F1
#
_cell.length_a   1.000
_cell.length_b   1.000
_cell.length_c   1.000
_cell.angle_alpha   90.00
_cell.angle_beta   90.00
_cell.angle_gamma   90.00
#
_symmetry.space_group_name_H-M   'P 1'
#
loop_
_entity.id
_entity.type
_entity.pdbx_description
1 polymer ?
#
loop_
_entity_poly.entity_id
_entity_poly.type
_entity_poly.pdbx_seq_one_letter_code
_entity_poly.pdbx_strand_id
1 'polypeptide(L)'
;MGKVSALCLYPELLSEPLFPDDAKQRARRLLAACGGQSVGAYTASHGIEIIRQDVARYIERRDGGIPANPDNIYLSTGASDAVMTMLKLLVSGEGRSRTGVMIPIPQYPLYSAGIAELNAVQVNYYLDEEHCWAPLFSPTAAPATQHCGSLSRLPGEAGGAK
;
A
#
# COMPACT_ATOMS: atom_id res chain seq x y z
N MET A 1 17.07 -13.08 -9.90
CA MET A 1 15.76 -12.68 -10.49
C MET A 1 15.68 -13.00 -11.98
N GLY A 2 16.66 -12.62 -12.81
CA GLY A 2 16.61 -12.83 -14.27
C GLY A 2 16.36 -14.26 -14.78
N LYS A 3 16.88 -15.30 -14.10
CA LYS A 3 16.72 -16.70 -14.53
C LYS A 3 15.25 -17.17 -14.53
N VAL A 4 14.49 -16.86 -13.48
CA VAL A 4 13.08 -17.26 -13.38
C VAL A 4 12.23 -16.51 -14.40
N SER A 5 12.47 -15.20 -14.56
CA SER A 5 11.78 -14.40 -15.57
C SER A 5 12.04 -14.90 -16.99
N ALA A 6 13.27 -15.27 -17.33
CA ALA A 6 13.60 -15.84 -18.63
C ALA A 6 12.84 -17.15 -18.90
N LEU A 7 12.80 -18.05 -17.91
CA LEU A 7 12.07 -19.32 -18.00
C LEU A 7 10.54 -19.12 -18.13
N CYS A 8 9.99 -18.07 -17.51
CA CYS A 8 8.57 -17.75 -17.66
C CYS A 8 8.23 -17.11 -19.01
N LEU A 9 9.14 -16.31 -19.58
CA LEU A 9 8.95 -15.66 -20.88
C LEU A 9 9.18 -16.63 -22.05
N TYR A 10 10.07 -17.61 -21.88
CA TYR A 10 10.36 -18.62 -22.87
C TYR A 10 10.40 -20.03 -22.24
N PRO A 11 9.23 -20.68 -22.06
CA PRO A 11 9.10 -21.95 -21.34
C PRO A 11 9.87 -23.13 -21.93
N GLU A 12 10.24 -23.08 -23.21
CA GLU A 12 11.08 -24.09 -23.87
C GLU A 12 12.44 -24.28 -23.17
N LEU A 13 12.95 -23.24 -22.50
CA LEU A 13 14.19 -23.32 -21.72
C LEU A 13 14.09 -24.18 -20.45
N LEU A 14 12.90 -24.63 -20.05
CA LEU A 14 12.71 -25.49 -18.88
C LEU A 14 13.34 -26.89 -19.06
N SER A 15 13.54 -27.35 -20.30
CA SER A 15 14.22 -28.62 -20.61
C SER A 15 15.74 -28.50 -20.62
N GLU A 16 16.29 -27.29 -20.72
CA GLU A 16 17.73 -27.07 -20.86
C GLU A 16 18.48 -27.34 -19.54
N PRO A 17 19.66 -28.00 -19.57
CA PRO A 17 20.44 -28.29 -18.36
C PRO A 17 21.10 -27.03 -17.76
N LEU A 18 21.11 -25.91 -18.50
CA LEU A 18 21.80 -24.67 -18.11
C LEU A 18 21.15 -23.95 -16.90
N PHE A 19 19.86 -24.19 -16.63
CA PHE A 19 19.14 -23.53 -15.54
C PHE A 19 19.07 -24.41 -14.30
N PRO A 20 19.28 -23.84 -13.10
CA PRO A 20 19.21 -24.59 -11.86
C PRO A 20 17.76 -25.03 -11.57
N ASP A 21 17.62 -26.16 -10.89
CA ASP A 21 16.32 -26.80 -10.67
C ASP A 21 15.36 -25.96 -9.83
N ASP A 22 15.88 -25.17 -8.89
CA ASP A 22 15.08 -24.26 -8.07
C ASP A 22 14.41 -23.17 -8.93
N ALA A 23 15.13 -22.63 -9.93
CA ALA A 23 14.60 -21.65 -10.86
C ALA A 23 13.53 -22.26 -11.77
N LYS A 24 13.77 -23.48 -12.28
CA LYS A 24 12.80 -24.23 -13.08
C LYS A 24 11.53 -24.53 -12.27
N GLN A 25 11.68 -24.96 -11.02
CA GLN A 25 10.55 -25.25 -10.13
C GLN A 25 9.73 -23.99 -9.86
N ARG A 26 10.38 -22.85 -9.56
CA ARG A 26 9.70 -21.56 -9.37
C ARG A 26 8.98 -21.11 -10.64
N ALA A 27 9.60 -21.23 -11.80
CA ALA A 27 8.99 -20.87 -13.07
C ALA A 27 7.76 -21.74 -13.39
N ARG A 28 7.86 -23.07 -13.24
CA ARG A 28 6.73 -23.99 -13.41
C ARG A 28 5.57 -23.64 -12.47
N ARG A 29 5.87 -23.36 -11.20
CA ARG A 29 4.86 -22.98 -10.21
C ARG A 29 4.14 -21.68 -10.59
N LEU A 30 4.85 -20.68 -11.13
CA LEU A 30 4.27 -19.42 -11.60
C LEU A 30 3.42 -19.62 -12.86
N LEU A 31 3.95 -20.33 -13.87
CA LEU A 31 3.23 -20.60 -15.11
C LEU A 31 1.94 -21.38 -14.83
N ALA A 32 1.97 -22.38 -13.95
CA ALA A 32 0.79 -23.15 -13.57
C ALA A 32 -0.32 -22.30 -12.92
N ALA A 33 0.04 -21.17 -12.28
CA ALA A 33 -0.91 -20.25 -11.68
C ALA A 33 -1.47 -19.20 -12.67
N CYS A 34 -0.90 -19.10 -13.87
CA CYS A 34 -1.40 -18.24 -14.93
C CYS A 34 -2.38 -18.99 -15.84
N GLY A 35 -3.41 -18.29 -16.32
CA GLY A 35 -4.33 -18.84 -17.32
C GLY A 35 -3.59 -19.29 -18.58
N GLY A 36 -3.90 -20.48 -19.08
CA GLY A 36 -3.24 -21.04 -20.27
C GLY A 36 -1.74 -21.25 -20.13
N GLN A 37 -1.22 -21.30 -18.90
CA GLN A 37 0.22 -21.45 -18.60
C GLN A 37 1.10 -20.37 -19.22
N SER A 38 0.56 -19.16 -19.41
CA SER A 38 1.25 -18.05 -20.05
C SER A 38 1.24 -16.83 -19.15
N VAL A 39 2.41 -16.20 -19.00
CA VAL A 39 2.53 -14.91 -18.27
C VAL A 39 1.85 -13.74 -18.97
N GLY A 40 1.42 -13.91 -20.22
CA GLY A 40 0.63 -12.91 -20.94
C GLY A 40 -0.88 -12.98 -20.68
N ALA A 41 -1.36 -13.99 -19.95
CA ALA A 41 -2.78 -14.10 -19.64
C ALA A 41 -3.22 -13.07 -18.60
N TYR A 42 -4.48 -12.63 -18.71
CA TYR A 42 -5.09 -11.82 -17.67
C TYR A 42 -5.12 -12.57 -16.33
N THR A 43 -5.02 -11.79 -15.25
CA THR A 43 -5.09 -12.29 -13.88
C THR A 43 -6.34 -11.70 -13.20
N ALA A 44 -6.72 -12.25 -12.04
CA ALA A 44 -7.75 -11.63 -11.21
C ALA A 44 -7.35 -10.19 -10.85
N SER A 45 -8.32 -9.30 -10.65
CA SER A 45 -8.05 -7.85 -10.45
C SER A 45 -7.13 -7.53 -9.28
N HIS A 46 -7.15 -8.35 -8.22
CA HIS A 46 -6.24 -8.21 -7.07
C HIS A 46 -4.89 -8.93 -7.25
N GLY A 47 -4.68 -9.61 -8.38
CA GLY A 47 -3.46 -10.33 -8.73
C GLY A 47 -3.54 -11.86 -8.59
N ILE A 48 -2.47 -12.52 -9.04
CA ILE A 48 -2.34 -13.99 -9.04
C ILE A 48 -2.36 -14.53 -7.61
N GLU A 49 -3.27 -15.46 -7.34
CA GLU A 49 -3.53 -16.00 -6.01
C GLU A 49 -2.27 -16.54 -5.31
N ILE A 50 -1.48 -17.38 -5.99
CA ILE A 50 -0.29 -17.98 -5.37
C ILE A 50 0.74 -16.92 -4.95
N ILE A 51 0.82 -15.82 -5.70
CA ILE A 51 1.71 -14.70 -5.38
C ILE A 51 1.17 -13.96 -4.15
N ARG A 52 -0.14 -13.70 -4.08
CA ARG A 52 -0.77 -13.11 -2.88
C ARG A 52 -0.50 -13.97 -1.64
N GLN A 53 -0.63 -15.29 -1.75
CA GLN A 53 -0.30 -16.22 -0.66
C GLN A 53 1.19 -16.18 -0.26
N ASP A 54 2.10 -16.04 -1.23
CA ASP A 54 3.54 -15.87 -0.92
C ASP A 54 3.82 -14.56 -0.18
N VAL A 55 3.17 -13.47 -0.58
CA VAL A 55 3.27 -12.16 0.10
C VAL A 55 2.72 -12.25 1.51
N ALA A 56 1.57 -12.90 1.72
CA ALA A 56 1.01 -13.13 3.05
C ALA A 56 1.99 -13.89 3.96
N ARG A 57 2.53 -15.02 3.47
CA ARG A 57 3.55 -15.78 4.21
C ARG A 57 4.81 -14.97 4.49
N TYR A 58 5.20 -14.08 3.58
CA TYR A 58 6.34 -13.20 3.79
C TYR A 58 6.08 -12.19 4.91
N ILE A 59 4.90 -11.54 4.90
CA ILE A 59 4.47 -10.59 5.94
C ILE A 59 4.41 -11.29 7.29
N GLU A 60 3.79 -12.46 7.36
CA GLU A 60 3.67 -13.25 8.60
C GLU A 60 5.04 -13.61 9.18
N ARG A 61 6.00 -14.06 8.34
CA ARG A 61 7.37 -14.33 8.79
C ARG A 61 8.11 -13.08 9.26
N ARG A 62 7.93 -11.95 8.56
CA ARG A 62 8.55 -10.65 8.91
C ARG A 62 8.02 -10.15 10.25
N ASP A 63 6.73 -10.33 10.49
CA ASP A 63 6.00 -9.78 11.65
C ASP A 63 6.00 -10.75 12.85
N GLY A 64 6.86 -11.78 12.85
CA GLY A 64 7.05 -12.68 13.99
C GLY A 64 5.92 -13.70 14.18
N GLY A 65 5.23 -14.10 13.11
CA GLY A 65 4.13 -15.06 13.13
C GLY A 65 2.73 -14.45 13.25
N ILE A 66 2.60 -13.13 13.10
CA ILE A 66 1.28 -12.48 13.02
C ILE A 66 0.63 -12.85 11.69
N PRO A 67 -0.56 -13.51 11.69
CA PRO A 67 -1.18 -13.98 10.46
C PRO A 67 -1.51 -12.83 9.50
N ALA A 68 -1.17 -13.00 8.22
CA ALA A 68 -1.57 -12.11 7.14
C ALA A 68 -2.59 -12.82 6.24
N ASN A 69 -3.72 -12.16 5.94
CA ASN A 69 -4.73 -12.71 5.05
C ASN A 69 -4.39 -12.39 3.57
N PRO A 70 -4.23 -13.39 2.67
CA PRO A 70 -4.02 -13.16 1.24
C PRO A 70 -5.11 -12.34 0.54
N ASP A 71 -6.33 -12.30 1.07
CA ASP A 71 -7.44 -11.53 0.49
C ASP A 71 -7.34 -10.03 0.76
N ASN A 72 -6.50 -9.63 1.72
CA ASN A 72 -6.17 -8.22 1.98
C ASN A 72 -4.98 -7.74 1.13
N ILE A 73 -4.47 -8.56 0.20
CA ILE A 73 -3.28 -8.27 -0.61
C ILE A 73 -3.70 -7.98 -2.04
N TYR A 74 -3.34 -6.78 -2.51
CA TYR A 74 -3.57 -6.33 -3.87
C TYR A 74 -2.23 -6.12 -4.57
N LEU A 75 -2.00 -6.83 -5.67
CA LEU A 75 -0.82 -6.61 -6.50
C LEU A 75 -1.05 -5.39 -7.41
N SER A 76 -0.11 -4.45 -7.41
CA SER A 76 -0.14 -3.23 -8.23
C SER A 76 1.06 -3.15 -9.17
N THR A 77 1.01 -2.22 -10.12
CA THR A 77 2.13 -1.90 -11.03
C THR A 77 3.17 -1.00 -10.34
N GLY A 78 3.61 -1.44 -9.15
CA GLY A 78 4.52 -0.69 -8.28
C GLY A 78 3.80 0.09 -7.18
N ALA A 79 4.58 0.58 -6.22
CA ALA A 79 4.06 1.27 -5.04
C ALA A 79 3.35 2.59 -5.38
N SER A 80 3.84 3.31 -6.40
CA SER A 80 3.26 4.61 -6.78
C SER A 80 1.81 4.48 -7.24
N ASP A 81 1.50 3.45 -8.03
CA ASP A 81 0.14 3.17 -8.50
C ASP A 81 -0.81 2.78 -7.35
N ALA A 82 -0.31 1.98 -6.39
CA ALA A 82 -1.07 1.64 -5.19
C ALA A 82 -1.40 2.88 -4.34
N VAL A 83 -0.41 3.75 -4.10
CA VAL A 83 -0.62 5.00 -3.34
C VAL A 83 -1.64 5.89 -4.02
N MET A 84 -1.52 6.12 -5.33
CA MET A 84 -2.47 6.95 -6.08
C MET A 84 -3.88 6.36 -6.11
N THR A 85 -4.01 5.04 -6.21
CA THR A 85 -5.30 4.34 -6.14
C THR A 85 -5.96 4.55 -4.78
N MET A 86 -5.20 4.41 -3.69
CA MET A 86 -5.71 4.64 -2.33
C MET A 86 -6.12 6.10 -2.12
N LEU A 87 -5.32 7.06 -2.59
CA LEU A 87 -5.68 8.47 -2.51
C LEU A 87 -6.98 8.75 -3.29
N LYS A 88 -7.14 8.23 -4.51
CA LYS A 88 -8.37 8.37 -5.31
C LYS A 88 -9.61 7.82 -4.63
N LEU A 89 -9.46 6.71 -3.89
CA LEU A 89 -10.56 6.07 -3.17
C LEU A 89 -10.99 6.87 -1.92
N LEU A 90 -10.04 7.54 -1.25
CA LEU A 90 -10.26 8.18 0.04
C LEU A 90 -10.53 9.69 -0.05
N VAL A 91 -10.06 10.35 -1.12
CA VAL A 91 -10.27 11.78 -1.31
C VAL A 91 -11.71 12.05 -1.74
N SER A 92 -12.40 12.87 -0.95
CA SER A 92 -13.80 13.24 -1.16
C SER A 92 -14.11 14.57 -0.45
N GLY A 93 -15.34 15.06 -0.60
CA GLY A 93 -15.82 16.28 0.05
C GLY A 93 -15.33 17.57 -0.60
N GLU A 94 -15.85 18.70 -0.11
CA GLU A 94 -15.62 20.03 -0.66
C GLU A 94 -15.49 21.08 0.45
N GLY A 95 -14.86 22.21 0.16
CA GLY A 95 -14.70 23.30 1.12
C GLY A 95 -14.08 22.81 2.44
N ARG A 96 -14.85 22.89 3.55
CA ARG A 96 -14.40 22.47 4.90
C ARG A 96 -14.48 20.96 5.16
N SER A 97 -15.19 20.19 4.33
CA SER A 97 -15.27 18.72 4.45
C SER A 97 -14.30 17.99 3.50
N ARG A 98 -13.51 18.73 2.73
CA ARG A 98 -12.51 18.20 1.81
C ARG A 98 -11.47 17.36 2.56
N THR A 99 -11.19 16.16 2.06
CA THR A 99 -10.23 15.24 2.68
C THR A 99 -8.86 15.89 2.89
N GLY A 100 -8.37 15.85 4.13
CA GLY A 100 -7.01 16.20 4.49
C GLY A 100 -6.13 14.96 4.56
N VAL A 101 -4.97 15.00 3.92
CA VAL A 101 -3.99 13.91 3.91
C VAL A 101 -2.75 14.36 4.67
N MET A 102 -2.40 13.62 5.72
CA MET A 102 -1.23 13.92 6.54
C MET A 102 0.04 13.36 5.89
N ILE A 103 1.04 14.22 5.66
CA ILE A 103 2.33 13.83 5.08
C ILE A 103 3.52 14.37 5.90
N PRO A 104 4.64 13.62 6.00
CA PRO A 104 5.82 14.07 6.71
C PRO A 104 6.50 15.24 5.99
N ILE A 105 7.37 15.96 6.68
CA ILE A 105 8.34 16.88 6.08
C ILE A 105 9.70 16.55 6.72
N PRO A 106 10.75 16.23 5.92
CA PRO A 106 10.74 16.08 4.45
C PRO A 106 9.94 14.85 3.97
N GLN A 107 9.55 14.83 2.69
CA GLN A 107 8.76 13.74 2.09
C GLN A 107 9.17 13.37 0.68
N TYR A 108 8.75 12.16 0.29
CA TYR A 108 8.82 11.69 -1.08
C TYR A 108 7.77 12.38 -1.96
N PRO A 109 8.14 13.18 -2.99
CA PRO A 109 7.24 14.11 -3.70
C PRO A 109 5.95 13.54 -4.30
N LEU A 110 5.88 12.21 -4.48
CA LEU A 110 4.69 11.51 -4.95
C LEU A 110 3.43 11.89 -4.16
N TYR A 111 3.53 12.01 -2.83
CA TYR A 111 2.35 12.31 -2.00
C TYR A 111 1.85 13.72 -2.23
N SER A 112 2.73 14.72 -2.19
CA SER A 112 2.34 16.12 -2.49
C SER A 112 1.76 16.27 -3.89
N ALA A 113 2.31 15.56 -4.88
CA ALA A 113 1.80 15.60 -6.25
C ALA A 113 0.40 14.98 -6.34
N GLY A 114 0.20 13.79 -5.74
CA GLY A 114 -1.10 13.12 -5.74
C GLY A 114 -2.19 13.88 -4.98
N ILE A 115 -1.84 14.51 -3.86
CA ILE A 115 -2.76 15.36 -3.08
C ILE A 115 -3.21 16.57 -3.91
N ALA A 116 -2.27 17.22 -4.60
CA ALA A 116 -2.58 18.34 -5.48
C ALA A 116 -3.44 17.92 -6.68
N GLU A 117 -3.10 16.81 -7.35
CA GLU A 117 -3.85 16.25 -8.48
C GLU A 117 -5.30 15.96 -8.12
N LEU A 118 -5.54 15.37 -6.95
CA LEU A 118 -6.88 14.99 -6.50
C LEU A 118 -7.63 16.13 -5.83
N ASN A 119 -7.06 17.32 -5.79
CA ASN A 119 -7.62 18.45 -5.08
C ASN A 119 -7.99 18.01 -3.64
N ALA A 120 -7.03 17.45 -2.90
CA ALA A 120 -7.11 17.18 -1.46
C ALA A 120 -6.35 18.27 -0.67
N VAL A 121 -6.51 18.30 0.66
CA VAL A 121 -5.79 19.23 1.54
C VAL A 121 -4.51 18.57 2.04
N GLN A 122 -3.37 19.21 1.82
CA GLN A 122 -2.09 18.76 2.38
C GLN A 122 -1.97 19.18 3.84
N VAL A 123 -1.79 18.23 4.74
CA VAL A 123 -1.59 18.48 6.18
C VAL A 123 -0.19 18.01 6.56
N ASN A 124 0.71 18.93 6.89
CA ASN A 124 2.10 18.57 7.17
C ASN A 124 2.29 18.16 8.65
N TYR A 125 3.11 17.14 8.88
CA TYR A 125 3.75 16.91 10.18
C TYR A 125 5.26 16.87 10.01
N TYR A 126 6.00 17.38 11.00
CA TYR A 126 7.45 17.53 10.91
C TYR A 126 8.16 16.35 11.58
N LEU A 127 9.22 15.89 10.93
CA LEU A 127 10.13 14.90 11.49
C LEU A 127 11.23 15.60 12.28
N ASP A 128 11.65 14.98 13.38
CA ASP A 128 12.70 15.50 14.25
C ASP A 128 14.07 14.97 13.80
N GLU A 129 14.87 15.85 13.17
CA GLU A 129 16.20 15.51 12.65
C GLU A 129 17.18 15.13 13.77
N GLU A 130 17.07 15.72 14.96
CA GLU A 130 17.95 15.43 16.10
C GLU A 130 17.65 14.05 16.72
N HIS A 131 16.39 13.58 16.58
CA HIS A 131 15.93 12.29 17.07
C HIS A 131 15.72 11.26 15.94
N CYS A 132 16.70 11.16 15.04
CA CYS A 132 16.74 10.15 13.97
C CYS A 132 15.49 10.15 13.06
N TRP A 133 14.95 11.33 12.72
CA TRP A 133 13.75 11.51 11.90
C TRP A 133 12.49 10.88 12.52
N ALA A 134 12.42 10.80 13.85
CA ALA A 134 11.22 10.37 14.53
C ALA A 134 10.06 11.35 14.26
N PRO A 135 8.82 10.85 14.15
CA PRO A 135 7.66 11.73 14.02
C PRO A 135 7.47 12.56 15.30
N LEU A 136 7.40 13.89 15.15
CA LEU A 136 7.13 14.78 16.27
C LEU A 136 5.64 14.74 16.62
N PHE A 137 5.24 13.83 17.52
CA PHE A 137 3.89 13.79 18.07
C PHE A 137 3.71 14.85 19.17
N SER A 138 3.78 16.13 18.82
CA SER A 138 3.35 17.19 19.73
C SER A 138 1.86 17.49 19.53
N PRO A 139 1.02 17.43 20.58
CA PRO A 139 -0.41 17.77 20.48
C PRO A 139 -0.66 19.24 20.12
N THR A 140 0.34 20.11 20.23
CA THR A 140 0.24 21.54 19.89
C THR A 140 0.66 21.86 18.44
N ALA A 141 1.25 20.90 17.72
CA ALA A 141 1.83 21.12 16.38
C ALA A 141 1.01 20.54 15.22
N ALA A 142 -0.15 19.94 15.48
CA ALA A 142 -0.97 19.34 14.42
C ALA A 142 -1.86 20.38 13.72
N PRO A 143 -1.61 20.77 12.45
CA PRO A 143 -2.57 21.54 11.65
C PRO A 143 -3.90 20.78 11.42
N ALA A 144 -3.98 19.50 11.80
CA ALA A 144 -5.18 18.68 11.70
C ALA A 144 -6.39 19.23 12.49
N THR A 145 -6.19 19.98 13.58
CA THR A 145 -7.28 20.59 14.35
C THR A 145 -7.98 21.74 13.64
N GLN A 146 -7.38 22.35 12.61
CA GLN A 146 -8.01 23.43 11.84
C GLN A 146 -8.95 22.90 10.75
N HIS A 147 -8.71 21.69 10.24
CA HIS A 147 -9.50 21.05 9.18
C HIS A 147 -10.51 20.02 9.69
N CYS A 148 -10.35 19.52 10.90
CA CYS A 148 -11.40 18.77 11.56
C CYS A 148 -12.47 19.77 12.03
N GLY A 149 -13.49 20.01 11.19
CA GLY A 149 -14.66 20.76 11.59
C GLY A 149 -15.14 20.26 12.94
N SER A 150 -15.37 21.18 13.88
CA SER A 150 -15.75 20.89 15.27
C SER A 150 -16.65 19.66 15.31
N LEU A 151 -16.12 18.53 15.78
CA LEU A 151 -16.96 17.52 16.40
C LEU A 151 -17.65 18.27 17.51
N SER A 152 -18.88 18.70 17.23
CA SER A 152 -19.79 19.30 18.17
C SER A 152 -19.72 18.43 19.40
N ARG A 153 -19.31 19.02 20.53
CA ARG A 153 -19.54 18.42 21.83
C ARG A 153 -20.97 17.92 21.81
N LEU A 154 -21.18 16.63 22.03
CA LEU A 154 -22.51 16.06 22.18
C LEU A 154 -23.25 16.94 23.20
N PRO A 155 -24.38 17.56 22.84
CA PRO A 155 -25.18 18.30 23.79
C PRO A 155 -25.90 17.25 24.64
N GLY A 156 -25.30 16.89 25.77
CA GLY A 156 -25.79 15.77 26.56
C GLY A 156 -25.36 15.75 28.01
N GLU A 157 -24.93 16.86 28.61
CA GLU A 157 -24.89 17.00 30.07
C GLU A 157 -25.27 18.43 30.48
N ALA A 158 -26.55 18.75 30.32
CA ALA A 158 -27.18 19.83 31.06
C ALA A 158 -28.30 19.24 31.92
N GLY A 159 -28.09 19.29 33.23
CA GLY A 159 -29.18 19.39 34.21
C GLY A 159 -29.38 18.20 35.13
N GLY A 160 -29.12 18.43 36.43
CA GLY A 160 -30.14 18.10 37.43
C GLY A 160 -29.67 17.39 38.71
N ALA A 161 -29.58 18.20 39.78
CA ALA A 161 -30.02 17.89 41.16
C ALA A 161 -29.20 16.83 41.94
N LYS A 162 -28.81 17.03 43.21
CA LYS A 162 -29.33 17.81 44.35
C LYS A 162 -28.15 18.26 45.22
#